data_AF-A0A8D8A9I2-F1
#
_entry.id   AF-A0A8D8A9I2-F1
#
_cell.length_a   1.000
_cell.length_b   1.000
_cell.length_c   1.000
_cell.angle_alpha   90.00
_cell.angle_beta   90.00
_cell.angle_gamma   90.00
#
_symmetry.space_group_name_H-M   'P 1'
#
loop_
_entity.id
_entity.type
_entity.pdbx_description
1 polymer ?
#
loop_
_entity_poly.entity_id
_entity_poly.type
_entity_poly.pdbx_seq_one_letter_code
_entity_poly.pdbx_strand_id
1 'polypeptide(L)'
;MHRKIISLLLGFAAIGIQLASSQSLSKCFFQKTCIECLDTDYACAWCTDESYGMYKSRCMTLDDLRANNCSESGIETNFNFSMLDIVQDDPPRDFDRERLEAVQISPQRIKLKLGKLEPHSFKFTYRPAKHYPLDLYYLMDLTWSMKDDRDTLVNMGDQLAKALANLTENYRLGFGSFIDKPIMPFMQTEAHRQANPCISEREVCEPTYGFRHRLQITKNTDKFIEKLKTSNVSANLDNLEGGLDALMQVLVCGDRIGWGENTRKIVILATNGYLHMAGDGILAGITERNDKQCHLSQDGEYTGTLQYDYPSLEEIYRVLVKSKT
;
A
#
# COMPACT_ATOMS: atom_id res chain seq x y z
N MET A 1 -71.03 -12.49 -9.33
CA MET A 1 -71.03 -11.04 -9.00
C MET A 1 -69.61 -10.57 -8.76
N HIS A 2 -68.83 -10.54 -9.86
CA HIS A 2 -67.64 -9.71 -9.98
C HIS A 2 -68.09 -8.36 -10.57
N ARG A 3 -67.33 -7.29 -10.29
CA ARG A 3 -67.62 -5.86 -10.55
C ARG A 3 -68.49 -5.21 -9.47
N LYS A 4 -67.84 -4.73 -8.40
CA LYS A 4 -68.22 -3.50 -7.65
C LYS A 4 -67.30 -3.12 -6.47
N ILE A 5 -66.14 -3.78 -6.29
CA ILE A 5 -65.20 -3.46 -5.18
C ILE A 5 -63.87 -2.84 -5.66
N ILE A 6 -63.69 -2.62 -6.97
CA ILE A 6 -62.43 -2.07 -7.53
C ILE A 6 -62.49 -0.53 -7.74
N SER A 7 -63.63 0.12 -7.52
CA SER A 7 -63.81 1.54 -7.87
C SER A 7 -63.61 2.52 -6.71
N LEU A 8 -63.32 2.06 -5.48
CA LEU A 8 -63.15 2.95 -4.32
C LEU A 8 -61.71 3.08 -3.81
N LEU A 9 -60.77 2.25 -4.29
CA LEU A 9 -59.35 2.32 -3.91
C LEU A 9 -58.47 3.11 -4.89
N LEU A 10 -59.02 3.54 -6.03
CA LEU A 10 -58.33 4.39 -7.01
C LEU A 10 -58.46 5.91 -6.72
N GLY A 11 -59.27 6.30 -5.73
CA GLY A 11 -59.49 7.72 -5.38
C GLY A 11 -58.51 8.29 -4.35
N PHE A 12 -57.76 7.46 -3.61
CA PHE A 12 -56.85 7.93 -2.57
C PHE A 12 -55.36 7.84 -2.93
N ALA A 13 -55.01 7.21 -4.05
CA ALA A 13 -53.61 7.14 -4.51
C ALA A 13 -53.16 8.37 -5.33
N ALA A 14 -54.07 9.30 -5.67
CA ALA A 14 -53.76 10.45 -6.52
C ALA A 14 -53.47 11.77 -5.76
N ILE A 15 -53.46 11.76 -4.42
CA ILE A 15 -53.18 12.97 -3.61
C ILE A 15 -51.80 12.87 -2.91
N GLY A 16 -51.07 11.77 -3.08
CA GLY A 16 -49.79 11.51 -2.41
C GLY A 16 -48.51 11.78 -3.23
N ILE A 17 -48.58 12.42 -4.41
CA ILE A 17 -47.40 12.64 -5.29
C ILE A 17 -47.15 14.14 -5.55
N GLN A 18 -47.36 14.98 -4.55
CA GLN A 18 -46.83 16.34 -4.56
C GLN A 18 -46.32 16.68 -3.17
N LEU A 19 -45.09 16.25 -2.85
CA LEU A 19 -44.26 16.83 -1.77
C LEU A 19 -42.81 16.30 -1.81
N ALA A 20 -42.30 15.91 -2.97
CA ALA A 20 -40.86 15.65 -3.17
C ALA A 20 -40.10 16.89 -3.72
N SER A 21 -40.78 18.00 -3.98
CA SER A 21 -40.18 19.26 -4.44
C SER A 21 -39.85 20.26 -3.32
N SER A 22 -40.29 20.02 -2.08
CA SER A 22 -40.10 20.99 -0.98
C SER A 22 -38.75 20.88 -0.25
N GLN A 23 -37.95 19.84 -0.53
CA GLN A 23 -36.67 19.63 0.14
C GLN A 23 -35.49 20.40 -0.49
N SER A 24 -35.58 20.91 -1.73
CA SER A 24 -34.50 21.74 -2.30
C SER A 24 -34.62 23.22 -1.91
N LEU A 25 -35.85 23.73 -1.70
CA LEU A 25 -36.08 25.12 -1.28
C LEU A 25 -35.45 25.45 0.08
N SER A 26 -35.34 24.47 0.98
CA SER A 26 -34.92 24.70 2.38
C SER A 26 -33.41 24.91 2.55
N LYS A 27 -32.58 24.50 1.59
CA LYS A 27 -31.12 24.55 1.74
C LYS A 27 -30.56 25.94 1.47
N CYS A 28 -30.91 26.54 0.33
CA CYS A 28 -30.33 27.81 -0.11
C CYS A 28 -30.92 29.04 0.60
N PHE A 29 -32.21 28.98 0.96
CA PHE A 29 -33.01 30.18 1.27
C PHE A 29 -32.51 31.03 2.44
N PHE A 30 -31.83 30.45 3.43
CA PHE A 30 -31.47 31.12 4.69
C PHE A 30 -30.17 31.91 4.64
N GLN A 31 -29.44 31.89 3.52
CA GLN A 31 -28.12 32.51 3.42
C GLN A 31 -28.22 34.01 3.11
N LYS A 32 -27.37 34.81 3.78
CA LYS A 32 -27.45 36.28 3.75
C LYS A 32 -26.41 36.92 2.83
N THR A 33 -25.37 36.16 2.45
CA THR A 33 -24.32 36.62 1.56
C THR A 33 -24.15 35.66 0.37
N CYS A 34 -23.59 36.18 -0.73
CA CYS A 34 -23.29 35.39 -1.91
C CYS A 34 -22.37 34.21 -1.59
N ILE A 35 -21.33 34.42 -0.79
CA ILE A 35 -20.38 33.36 -0.43
C ILE A 35 -21.10 32.29 0.40
N GLU A 36 -21.81 32.64 1.48
CA GLU A 36 -22.55 31.65 2.28
C GLU A 36 -23.57 30.86 1.44
N CYS A 37 -24.21 31.51 0.47
CA CYS A 37 -25.12 30.89 -0.47
C CYS A 37 -24.46 29.79 -1.29
N LEU A 38 -23.36 30.14 -1.96
CA LEU A 38 -22.60 29.23 -2.81
C LEU A 38 -21.86 28.16 -1.98
N ASP A 39 -21.64 28.38 -0.69
CA ASP A 39 -21.00 27.41 0.21
C ASP A 39 -21.97 26.35 0.74
N THR A 40 -23.27 26.61 0.64
CA THR A 40 -24.28 25.77 1.28
C THR A 40 -24.55 24.48 0.52
N ASP A 41 -24.71 24.56 -0.79
CA ASP A 41 -24.96 23.41 -1.66
C ASP A 41 -24.58 23.78 -3.10
N TYR A 42 -24.14 22.80 -3.89
CA TYR A 42 -23.81 22.98 -5.31
C TYR A 42 -25.01 23.48 -6.12
N ALA A 43 -26.24 23.14 -5.72
CA ALA A 43 -27.47 23.56 -6.38
C ALA A 43 -27.86 25.03 -6.10
N CYS A 44 -27.22 25.69 -5.13
CA CYS A 44 -27.53 27.07 -4.77
C CYS A 44 -26.88 28.07 -5.74
N ALA A 45 -27.62 29.13 -6.04
CA ALA A 45 -27.22 30.26 -6.85
C ALA A 45 -27.63 31.57 -6.16
N TRP A 46 -26.92 32.65 -6.47
CA TRP A 46 -27.11 33.96 -5.87
C TRP A 46 -27.47 35.02 -6.91
N CYS A 47 -28.51 35.81 -6.65
CA CYS A 47 -28.89 36.94 -7.50
C CYS A 47 -28.21 38.24 -7.04
N THR A 48 -27.32 38.79 -7.86
CA THR A 48 -26.64 40.09 -7.69
C THR A 48 -27.40 41.27 -8.28
N ASP A 49 -28.47 41.03 -9.04
CA ASP A 49 -29.27 42.07 -9.68
C ASP A 49 -29.87 43.05 -8.65
N GLU A 50 -29.57 44.34 -8.80
CA GLU A 50 -30.04 45.40 -7.91
C GLU A 50 -31.55 45.62 -8.01
N SER A 51 -32.13 45.35 -9.19
CA SER A 51 -33.57 45.48 -9.45
C SER A 51 -34.38 44.29 -8.92
N TYR A 52 -33.70 43.25 -8.42
CA TYR A 52 -34.34 42.10 -7.80
C TYR A 52 -35.03 42.51 -6.50
N GLY A 53 -36.36 42.39 -6.47
CA GLY A 53 -37.20 42.94 -5.41
C GLY A 53 -36.76 42.55 -3.99
N MET A 54 -36.71 43.52 -3.08
CA MET A 54 -36.15 43.38 -1.72
C MET A 54 -36.82 42.29 -0.85
N TYR A 55 -38.05 41.90 -1.17
CA TYR A 55 -38.79 40.87 -0.44
C TYR A 55 -38.48 39.44 -0.90
N LYS A 56 -37.71 39.28 -1.98
CA LYS A 56 -37.33 37.96 -2.53
C LYS A 56 -35.99 37.53 -1.96
N SER A 57 -35.84 36.24 -1.66
CA SER A 57 -34.53 35.70 -1.28
C SER A 57 -33.58 35.73 -2.47
N ARG A 58 -32.35 36.20 -2.23
CA ARG A 58 -31.29 36.25 -3.23
C ARG A 58 -30.56 34.92 -3.38
N CYS A 59 -30.66 34.01 -2.41
CA CYS A 59 -30.08 32.68 -2.47
C CYS A 59 -31.17 31.63 -2.70
N MET A 60 -31.25 31.10 -3.92
CA MET A 60 -32.20 30.04 -4.29
C MET A 60 -31.57 29.09 -5.30
N THR A 61 -32.29 28.09 -5.80
CA THR A 61 -31.81 27.32 -6.94
C THR A 61 -31.78 28.20 -8.20
N LEU A 62 -30.98 27.83 -9.20
CA LEU A 62 -30.91 28.54 -10.47
C LEU A 62 -32.29 28.67 -11.14
N ASP A 63 -33.08 27.61 -11.13
CA ASP A 63 -34.41 27.59 -11.73
C ASP A 63 -35.40 28.52 -11.00
N ASP A 64 -35.31 28.58 -9.67
CA ASP A 64 -36.14 29.48 -8.86
C ASP A 64 -35.78 30.95 -9.10
N LEU A 65 -34.49 31.28 -9.19
CA LEU A 65 -34.05 32.66 -9.48
C LEU A 65 -34.53 33.12 -10.86
N ARG A 66 -34.49 32.22 -11.86
CA ARG A 66 -35.04 32.46 -13.20
C ARG A 66 -36.55 32.67 -13.16
N ALA A 67 -37.29 31.81 -12.47
CA ALA A 67 -38.75 31.93 -12.30
C ALA A 67 -39.14 33.23 -11.57
N ASN A 68 -38.26 33.76 -10.73
CA ASN A 68 -38.45 35.01 -10.01
C ASN A 68 -37.94 36.26 -10.75
N ASN A 69 -37.60 36.15 -12.03
CA ASN A 69 -37.13 37.23 -12.90
C ASN A 69 -35.81 37.89 -12.43
N CYS A 70 -34.87 37.12 -11.88
CA CYS A 70 -33.48 37.59 -11.77
C CYS A 70 -32.83 37.59 -13.16
N SER A 71 -32.10 38.66 -13.51
CA SER A 71 -31.33 38.72 -14.76
C SER A 71 -30.27 37.62 -14.84
N GLU A 72 -30.16 36.90 -15.96
CA GLU A 72 -29.15 35.83 -16.16
C GLU A 72 -27.72 36.32 -15.90
N SER A 73 -27.38 37.53 -16.33
CA SER A 73 -26.05 38.13 -16.10
C SER A 73 -25.78 38.49 -14.64
N GLY A 74 -26.83 38.52 -13.81
CA GLY A 74 -26.75 38.77 -12.37
C GLY A 74 -26.89 37.50 -11.53
N ILE A 75 -26.84 36.31 -12.13
CA ILE A 75 -26.87 35.04 -11.37
C ILE A 75 -25.44 34.51 -11.22
N GLU A 76 -24.97 34.47 -9.98
CA GLU A 76 -23.74 33.80 -9.58
C GLU A 76 -24.04 32.37 -9.16
N THR A 77 -23.23 31.41 -9.58
CA THR A 77 -23.44 29.98 -9.31
C THR A 77 -22.11 29.26 -9.21
N ASN A 78 -22.11 28.02 -8.71
CA ASN A 78 -20.96 27.12 -8.76
C ASN A 78 -20.94 26.22 -10.00
N PHE A 79 -21.95 26.29 -10.88
CA PHE A 79 -22.06 25.41 -12.03
C PHE A 79 -20.99 25.65 -13.09
N ASN A 80 -20.40 24.56 -13.61
CA ASN A 80 -19.48 24.56 -14.75
C ASN A 80 -18.21 25.42 -14.56
N PHE A 81 -17.75 25.58 -13.32
CA PHE A 81 -16.46 26.24 -13.04
C PHE A 81 -15.28 25.27 -13.08
N SER A 82 -15.58 23.97 -13.03
CA SER A 82 -14.56 22.94 -13.18
C SER A 82 -14.06 22.84 -14.62
N MET A 83 -12.74 22.79 -14.77
CA MET A 83 -12.06 22.59 -16.04
C MET A 83 -10.99 21.54 -15.84
N LEU A 84 -11.05 20.49 -16.64
CA LEU A 84 -10.02 19.45 -16.70
C LEU A 84 -9.25 19.58 -18.00
N ASP A 85 -7.94 19.68 -17.87
CA ASP A 85 -7.01 19.77 -18.98
C ASP A 85 -6.01 18.61 -18.90
N ILE A 86 -5.88 17.85 -19.98
CA ILE A 86 -4.96 16.71 -20.03
C ILE A 86 -3.62 17.21 -20.53
N VAL A 87 -2.61 17.18 -19.65
CA VAL A 87 -1.29 17.76 -19.92
C VAL A 87 -0.33 16.71 -20.48
N GLN A 88 -0.51 15.44 -20.13
CA GLN A 88 0.29 14.32 -20.65
C GLN A 88 -0.58 13.06 -20.71
N ASP A 89 -0.65 12.44 -21.90
CA ASP A 89 -1.50 11.28 -22.22
C ASP A 89 -0.77 10.31 -23.17
N ASP A 90 0.40 9.85 -22.72
CA ASP A 90 1.17 8.84 -23.44
C ASP A 90 0.41 7.49 -23.42
N PRO A 91 0.24 6.82 -24.56
CA PRO A 91 -0.52 5.57 -24.62
C PRO A 91 0.19 4.46 -23.82
N PRO A 92 -0.57 3.50 -23.24
CA PRO A 92 0.01 2.42 -22.46
C PRO A 92 1.03 1.58 -23.25
N ARG A 93 2.27 1.51 -22.76
CA ARG A 93 3.43 0.92 -23.44
C ARG A 93 4.11 -0.12 -22.56
N ASP A 94 4.53 -1.23 -23.18
CA ASP A 94 5.31 -2.27 -22.49
C ASP A 94 6.71 -1.74 -22.11
N PHE A 95 7.42 -2.49 -21.27
CA PHE A 95 8.72 -2.07 -20.75
C PHE A 95 9.75 -1.93 -21.87
N ASP A 96 10.37 -0.76 -21.94
CA ASP A 96 11.44 -0.43 -22.87
C ASP A 96 12.79 -0.53 -22.15
N ARG A 97 13.68 -1.42 -22.63
CA ARG A 97 15.00 -1.64 -22.03
C ARG A 97 15.96 -0.47 -22.20
N GLU A 98 15.79 0.37 -23.22
CA GLU A 98 16.66 1.53 -23.46
C GLU A 98 16.25 2.70 -22.57
N ARG A 99 14.93 2.91 -22.43
CA ARG A 99 14.39 3.99 -21.58
C ARG A 99 14.22 3.59 -20.11
N LEU A 100 14.32 2.30 -19.79
CA LEU A 100 14.06 1.73 -18.46
C LEU A 100 12.69 2.13 -17.89
N GLU A 101 11.69 2.23 -18.77
CA GLU A 101 10.37 2.78 -18.45
C GLU A 101 9.26 2.00 -19.15
N ALA A 102 8.09 1.97 -18.52
CA ALA A 102 6.84 1.49 -19.10
C ALA A 102 5.72 2.49 -18.78
N VAL A 103 4.74 2.62 -19.68
CA VAL A 103 3.56 3.44 -19.43
C VAL A 103 2.41 2.52 -19.07
N GLN A 104 2.09 2.45 -17.77
CA GLN A 104 1.05 1.56 -17.26
C GLN A 104 -0.25 2.31 -16.92
N ILE A 105 -0.19 3.64 -16.80
CA ILE A 105 -1.35 4.51 -16.49
C ILE A 105 -1.40 5.63 -17.51
N SER A 106 -2.60 5.95 -18.00
CA SER A 106 -2.88 7.09 -18.89
C SER A 106 -4.21 7.75 -18.51
N PRO A 107 -4.31 9.09 -18.45
CA PRO A 107 -3.24 10.08 -18.64
C PRO A 107 -2.24 10.11 -17.47
N GLN A 108 -1.02 10.59 -17.70
CA GLN A 108 0.03 10.69 -16.66
C GLN A 108 -0.08 12.00 -15.89
N ARG A 109 -0.59 13.05 -16.53
CA ARG A 109 -0.71 14.38 -15.90
C ARG A 109 -1.99 15.08 -16.35
N ILE A 110 -2.80 15.44 -15.36
CA ILE A 110 -4.01 16.25 -15.54
C ILE A 110 -3.88 17.54 -14.73
N LYS A 111 -4.44 18.63 -15.25
CA LYS A 111 -4.62 19.90 -14.55
C LYS A 111 -6.12 20.11 -14.33
N LEU A 112 -6.55 19.96 -13.08
CA LEU A 112 -7.94 20.08 -12.70
C LEU A 112 -8.15 21.40 -11.94
N LYS A 113 -8.92 22.31 -12.53
CA LYS A 113 -9.56 23.42 -11.81
C LYS A 113 -10.91 22.92 -11.34
N LEU A 114 -11.17 22.96 -10.04
CA LEU A 114 -12.43 22.51 -9.45
C LEU A 114 -13.28 23.72 -9.06
N GLY A 115 -14.53 23.71 -9.52
CA GLY A 115 -15.59 24.56 -9.00
C GLY A 115 -15.92 24.19 -7.56
N LYS A 116 -16.42 25.16 -6.80
CA LYS A 116 -16.76 24.93 -5.40
C LYS A 116 -17.92 23.93 -5.30
N LEU A 117 -17.75 22.91 -4.47
CA LEU A 117 -18.73 21.82 -4.28
C LEU A 117 -19.06 21.00 -5.55
N GLU A 118 -18.35 21.24 -6.66
CA GLU A 118 -18.59 20.53 -7.91
C GLU A 118 -17.85 19.19 -7.89
N PRO A 119 -18.54 18.04 -7.91
CA PRO A 119 -17.88 16.76 -8.09
C PRO A 119 -17.37 16.67 -9.53
N HIS A 120 -16.10 16.35 -9.71
CA HIS A 120 -15.52 16.11 -11.03
C HIS A 120 -15.00 14.68 -11.14
N SER A 121 -15.38 13.99 -12.22
CA SER A 121 -14.94 12.64 -12.51
C SER A 121 -14.10 12.63 -13.77
N PHE A 122 -12.98 11.92 -13.75
CA PHE A 122 -12.14 11.69 -14.91
C PHE A 122 -11.86 10.21 -15.05
N LYS A 123 -11.56 9.80 -16.29
CA LYS A 123 -11.22 8.42 -16.60
C LYS A 123 -9.71 8.30 -16.71
N PHE A 124 -9.18 7.21 -16.18
CA PHE A 124 -7.83 6.78 -16.45
C PHE A 124 -7.86 5.30 -16.85
N THR A 125 -6.86 4.90 -17.64
CA THR A 125 -6.66 3.53 -18.08
C THR A 125 -5.45 2.97 -17.36
N TYR A 126 -5.58 1.76 -16.83
CA TYR A 126 -4.45 0.99 -16.31
C TYR A 126 -4.24 -0.27 -17.15
N ARG A 127 -2.99 -0.50 -17.56
CA ARG A 127 -2.58 -1.72 -18.25
C ARG A 127 -1.23 -2.19 -17.67
N PRO A 128 -1.16 -3.38 -17.06
CA PRO A 128 0.12 -3.96 -16.67
C PRO A 128 1.04 -4.11 -17.89
N ALA A 129 2.29 -3.64 -17.75
CA ALA A 129 3.30 -3.80 -18.79
C ALA A 129 3.78 -5.26 -18.86
N LYS A 130 3.93 -5.80 -20.07
CA LYS A 130 4.57 -7.11 -20.27
C LYS A 130 6.08 -6.99 -20.04
N HIS A 131 6.68 -8.09 -19.57
CA HIS A 131 8.12 -8.20 -19.30
C HIS A 131 8.68 -7.08 -18.39
N TYR A 132 7.84 -6.52 -17.52
CA TYR A 132 8.28 -5.52 -16.54
C TYR A 132 9.35 -6.14 -15.62
N PRO A 133 10.41 -5.40 -15.26
CA PRO A 133 11.46 -5.90 -14.38
C PRO A 133 10.90 -6.36 -13.03
N LEU A 134 11.46 -7.45 -12.51
CA LEU A 134 11.05 -8.05 -11.25
C LEU A 134 12.27 -8.27 -10.37
N ASP A 135 12.26 -7.68 -9.19
CA ASP A 135 13.20 -8.00 -8.13
C ASP A 135 12.49 -8.86 -7.09
N LEU A 136 12.98 -10.07 -6.89
CA LEU A 136 12.48 -11.00 -5.89
C LEU A 136 13.55 -11.21 -4.83
N TYR A 137 13.25 -10.84 -3.59
CA TYR A 137 14.11 -11.07 -2.45
C TYR A 137 13.54 -12.21 -1.61
N TYR A 138 14.25 -13.33 -1.56
CA TYR A 138 13.87 -14.48 -0.76
C TYR A 138 14.45 -14.33 0.65
N LEU A 139 13.57 -14.12 1.63
CA LEU A 139 13.90 -13.93 3.03
C LEU A 139 13.50 -15.19 3.79
N MET A 140 14.50 -16.00 4.13
CA MET A 140 14.29 -17.35 4.66
C MET A 140 14.61 -17.46 6.14
N ASP A 141 13.68 -18.02 6.89
CA ASP A 141 13.93 -18.60 8.20
C ASP A 141 14.88 -19.80 8.05
N LEU A 142 16.03 -19.76 8.74
CA LEU A 142 17.01 -20.84 8.75
C LEU A 142 17.10 -21.52 10.12
N THR A 143 16.03 -21.54 10.90
CA THR A 143 15.91 -22.40 12.08
C THR A 143 16.02 -23.88 11.70
N TRP A 144 16.27 -24.72 12.70
CA TRP A 144 16.45 -26.16 12.51
C TRP A 144 15.22 -26.82 11.88
N SER A 145 14.03 -26.34 12.24
CA SER A 145 12.75 -26.80 11.68
C SER A 145 12.62 -26.52 10.18
N MET A 146 13.39 -25.59 9.61
CA MET A 146 13.36 -25.20 8.19
C MET A 146 14.45 -25.90 7.36
N LYS A 147 15.15 -26.90 7.93
CA LYS A 147 16.28 -27.58 7.27
C LYS A 147 15.86 -28.29 5.97
N ASP A 148 14.79 -29.07 6.01
CA ASP A 148 14.28 -29.80 4.85
C ASP A 148 13.65 -28.87 3.80
N ASP A 149 13.02 -27.76 4.22
CA ASP A 149 12.58 -26.69 3.32
C ASP A 149 13.75 -26.07 2.56
N ARG A 150 14.88 -25.79 3.25
CA ARG A 150 16.10 -25.29 2.62
C ARG A 150 16.65 -26.30 1.61
N ASP A 151 16.72 -27.57 1.98
CA ASP A 151 17.22 -28.64 1.12
C ASP A 151 16.31 -28.79 -0.13
N THR A 152 14.99 -28.66 0.04
CA THR A 152 14.01 -28.68 -1.05
C THR A 152 14.19 -27.49 -1.98
N LEU A 153 14.36 -26.27 -1.45
CA LEU A 153 14.56 -25.07 -2.25
C LEU A 153 15.86 -25.12 -3.06
N VAL A 154 16.92 -25.67 -2.47
CA VAL A 154 18.19 -25.93 -3.17
C VAL A 154 17.97 -26.87 -4.37
N ASN A 155 17.20 -27.94 -4.18
CA ASN A 155 16.90 -28.91 -5.23
C ASN A 155 15.94 -28.34 -6.30
N MET A 156 15.10 -27.38 -5.92
CA MET A 156 14.13 -26.72 -6.80
C MET A 156 14.67 -25.44 -7.46
N GLY A 157 15.91 -25.02 -7.18
CA GLY A 157 16.48 -23.75 -7.68
C GLY A 157 16.33 -23.58 -9.20
N ASP A 158 16.61 -24.63 -9.97
CA ASP A 158 16.44 -24.63 -11.44
C ASP A 158 14.97 -24.46 -11.87
N GLN A 159 14.04 -25.03 -11.10
CA GLN A 159 12.61 -24.91 -11.38
C GLN A 159 12.10 -23.51 -11.04
N LEU A 160 12.57 -22.91 -9.95
CA LEU A 160 12.25 -21.52 -9.59
C LEU A 160 12.71 -20.55 -10.68
N ALA A 161 13.94 -20.72 -11.18
CA ALA A 161 14.47 -19.90 -12.26
C ALA A 161 13.67 -20.07 -13.56
N LYS A 162 13.27 -21.32 -13.90
CA LYS A 162 12.38 -21.59 -15.05
C LYS A 162 11.00 -20.95 -14.88
N ALA A 163 10.41 -21.03 -13.69
CA ALA A 163 9.11 -20.43 -13.39
C ALA A 163 9.15 -18.90 -13.49
N LEU A 164 10.21 -18.26 -12.98
CA LEU A 164 10.39 -16.81 -13.07
C LEU A 164 10.69 -16.35 -14.51
N ALA A 165 11.50 -17.10 -15.25
CA ALA A 165 11.78 -16.84 -16.66
C ALA A 165 10.50 -16.87 -17.53
N ASN A 166 9.53 -17.71 -17.18
CA ASN A 166 8.22 -17.76 -17.86
C ASN A 166 7.35 -16.52 -17.58
N LEU A 167 7.57 -15.78 -16.49
CA LEU A 167 6.79 -14.59 -16.14
C LEU A 167 7.39 -13.31 -16.73
N THR A 168 8.71 -13.14 -16.61
CA THR A 168 9.44 -11.99 -17.15
C THR A 168 10.87 -12.39 -17.47
N GLU A 169 11.42 -11.87 -18.56
CA GLU A 169 12.84 -12.08 -18.88
C GLU A 169 13.76 -11.22 -18.00
N ASN A 170 13.20 -10.22 -17.31
CA ASN A 170 13.94 -9.20 -16.57
C ASN A 170 13.85 -9.43 -15.05
N TYR A 171 13.99 -10.68 -14.59
CA TYR A 171 13.98 -10.98 -13.16
C TYR A 171 15.38 -10.89 -12.55
N ARG A 172 15.44 -10.52 -11.27
CA ARG A 172 16.62 -10.56 -10.41
C ARG A 172 16.26 -11.17 -9.07
N LEU A 173 17.21 -11.89 -8.48
CA LEU A 173 17.06 -12.63 -7.24
C LEU A 173 18.00 -12.08 -6.17
N GLY A 174 17.48 -11.84 -4.98
CA GLY A 174 18.24 -11.59 -3.76
C GLY A 174 17.94 -12.63 -2.69
N PHE A 175 18.84 -12.78 -1.72
CA PHE A 175 18.68 -13.75 -0.64
C PHE A 175 19.16 -13.17 0.70
N GLY A 176 18.39 -13.43 1.74
CA GLY A 176 18.79 -13.20 3.12
C GLY A 176 18.14 -14.22 4.04
N SER A 177 18.67 -14.34 5.25
CA SER A 177 18.13 -15.25 6.25
C SER A 177 18.03 -14.63 7.63
N PHE A 178 17.15 -15.18 8.44
CA PHE A 178 16.94 -14.77 9.81
C PHE A 178 16.74 -15.99 10.71
N ILE A 179 17.01 -15.80 12.00
CA ILE A 179 16.66 -16.72 13.08
C ILE A 179 15.90 -15.89 14.11
N ASP A 180 16.59 -15.44 15.15
CA ASP A 180 16.05 -14.55 16.16
C ASP A 180 17.18 -13.83 16.91
N LYS A 181 16.83 -12.93 17.84
CA LYS A 181 17.77 -12.19 18.66
C LYS A 181 18.61 -13.14 19.53
N PRO A 182 19.95 -13.10 19.44
CA PRO A 182 20.81 -14.09 20.11
C PRO A 182 21.04 -13.79 21.59
N ILE A 183 19.96 -13.77 22.39
CA ILE A 183 19.97 -13.43 23.81
C ILE A 183 18.86 -14.18 24.56
N MET A 184 19.03 -14.41 25.86
CA MET A 184 17.94 -14.93 26.71
C MET A 184 16.75 -13.96 26.73
N PRO A 185 15.49 -14.45 26.68
CA PRO A 185 15.09 -15.86 26.75
C PRO A 185 14.96 -16.57 25.38
N PHE A 186 15.17 -15.87 24.27
CA PHE A 186 15.00 -16.42 22.91
C PHE A 186 16.09 -17.45 22.54
N MET A 187 17.27 -17.36 23.17
CA MET A 187 18.34 -18.32 23.00
C MET A 187 19.09 -18.58 24.32
N GLN A 188 19.55 -19.82 24.48
CA GLN A 188 20.36 -20.24 25.62
C GLN A 188 21.78 -19.68 25.56
N THR A 189 22.17 -18.91 26.58
CA THR A 189 23.43 -18.16 26.59
C THR A 189 24.63 -18.92 27.17
N GLU A 190 24.51 -20.20 27.51
CA GLU A 190 25.68 -21.00 27.91
C GLU A 190 26.64 -21.16 26.73
N ALA A 191 27.95 -20.99 26.97
CA ALA A 191 28.96 -20.94 25.89
C ALA A 191 28.91 -22.13 24.90
N HIS A 192 28.63 -23.34 25.39
CA HIS A 192 28.51 -24.53 24.53
C HIS A 192 27.24 -24.54 23.67
N ARG A 193 26.16 -23.89 24.11
CA ARG A 193 24.89 -23.75 23.37
C ARG A 193 24.90 -22.55 22.44
N GLN A 194 25.56 -21.46 22.81
CA GLN A 194 25.83 -20.35 21.90
C GLN A 194 26.69 -20.80 20.71
N ALA A 195 27.69 -21.66 20.95
CA ALA A 195 28.54 -22.20 19.90
C ALA A 195 27.81 -23.21 19.00
N ASN A 196 26.83 -23.95 19.53
CA ASN A 196 26.02 -24.91 18.78
C ASN A 196 24.60 -25.02 19.40
N PRO A 197 23.63 -24.24 18.90
CA PRO A 197 22.28 -24.24 19.46
C PRO A 197 21.51 -25.53 19.17
N CYS A 198 21.93 -26.32 18.17
CA CYS A 198 21.29 -27.59 17.80
C CYS A 198 21.80 -28.81 18.60
N ILE A 199 22.46 -28.58 19.74
CA ILE A 199 22.96 -29.68 20.58
C ILE A 199 21.84 -30.56 21.12
N SER A 200 20.63 -30.02 21.34
CA SER A 200 19.43 -30.80 21.73
C SER A 200 19.02 -31.79 20.66
N GLU A 201 19.23 -31.43 19.39
CA GLU A 201 18.94 -32.24 18.21
C GLU A 201 20.05 -33.24 17.89
N ARG A 202 21.13 -33.27 18.70
CA ARG A 202 22.34 -34.09 18.49
C ARG A 202 23.05 -33.78 17.17
N GLU A 203 22.95 -32.54 16.73
CA GLU A 203 23.47 -32.07 15.45
C GLU A 203 24.39 -30.85 15.65
N VAL A 204 25.11 -30.45 14.60
CA VAL A 204 25.97 -29.26 14.60
C VAL A 204 25.40 -28.23 13.65
N CYS A 205 25.17 -27.02 14.14
CA CYS A 205 24.61 -25.94 13.35
C CYS A 205 25.28 -24.59 13.67
N GLU A 206 24.93 -23.55 12.92
CA GLU A 206 25.49 -22.21 13.13
C GLU A 206 25.01 -21.59 14.45
N PRO A 207 25.83 -20.73 15.10
CA PRO A 207 25.35 -19.86 16.16
C PRO A 207 24.17 -18.99 15.70
N THR A 208 23.21 -18.76 16.60
CA THR A 208 22.05 -17.90 16.33
C THR A 208 22.46 -16.47 16.01
N TYR A 209 21.72 -15.85 15.10
CA TYR A 209 21.90 -14.47 14.66
C TYR A 209 20.52 -13.89 14.30
N GLY A 210 20.38 -12.57 14.38
CA GLY A 210 19.11 -11.91 14.02
C GLY A 210 18.81 -11.97 12.53
N PHE A 211 19.58 -11.23 11.72
CA PHE A 211 19.41 -11.17 10.27
C PHE A 211 20.76 -11.08 9.54
N ARG A 212 20.86 -11.78 8.41
CA ARG A 212 21.98 -11.70 7.46
C ARG A 212 21.47 -11.50 6.04
N HIS A 213 21.86 -10.40 5.42
CA HIS A 213 21.82 -10.21 3.98
C HIS A 213 22.93 -11.03 3.32
N ARG A 214 22.57 -12.01 2.48
CA ARG A 214 23.53 -13.01 1.96
C ARG A 214 23.84 -12.83 0.47
N LEU A 215 22.89 -12.28 -0.29
CA LEU A 215 23.04 -12.03 -1.72
C LEU A 215 22.30 -10.76 -2.13
N GLN A 216 23.06 -9.79 -2.64
CA GLN A 216 22.52 -8.62 -3.32
C GLN A 216 21.74 -9.04 -4.57
N ILE A 217 20.64 -8.33 -4.86
CA ILE A 217 19.76 -8.61 -5.99
C ILE A 217 20.55 -8.67 -7.31
N THR A 218 20.52 -9.83 -7.97
CA THR A 218 21.33 -10.13 -9.15
C THR A 218 20.57 -10.98 -10.17
N LYS A 219 21.00 -10.93 -11.44
CA LYS A 219 20.49 -11.83 -12.50
C LYS A 219 21.12 -13.23 -12.44
N ASN A 220 22.16 -13.41 -11.62
CA ASN A 220 22.89 -14.67 -11.55
C ASN A 220 22.18 -15.64 -10.59
N THR A 221 21.36 -16.52 -11.16
CA THR A 221 20.65 -17.59 -10.43
C THR A 221 21.61 -18.59 -9.77
N ASP A 222 22.74 -18.90 -10.41
CA ASP A 222 23.71 -19.86 -9.84
C ASP A 222 24.26 -19.35 -8.51
N LYS A 223 24.53 -18.05 -8.40
CA LYS A 223 24.92 -17.41 -7.13
C LYS A 223 23.83 -17.49 -6.07
N PHE A 224 22.55 -17.41 -6.46
CA PHE A 224 21.44 -17.60 -5.53
C PHE A 224 21.40 -19.02 -4.98
N ILE A 225 21.53 -20.03 -5.87
CA ILE A 225 21.57 -21.44 -5.48
C ILE A 225 22.80 -21.74 -4.63
N GLU A 226 23.97 -21.19 -4.99
CA GLU A 226 25.20 -21.29 -4.21
C GLU A 226 24.99 -20.75 -2.80
N LYS A 227 24.45 -19.53 -2.65
CA LYS A 227 24.21 -18.91 -1.35
C LYS A 227 23.22 -19.69 -0.49
N LEU A 228 22.18 -20.29 -1.09
CA LEU A 228 21.29 -21.21 -0.39
C LEU A 228 22.01 -22.46 0.11
N LYS A 229 22.83 -23.09 -0.74
CA LYS A 229 23.61 -24.29 -0.39
C LYS A 229 24.58 -24.03 0.76
N THR A 230 25.25 -22.89 0.74
CA THR A 230 26.28 -22.53 1.74
C THR A 230 25.71 -21.96 3.03
N SER A 231 24.40 -21.73 3.12
CA SER A 231 23.78 -21.18 4.33
C SER A 231 23.30 -22.32 5.21
N ASN A 232 23.97 -22.50 6.35
CA ASN A 232 23.57 -23.53 7.29
C ASN A 232 22.39 -23.06 8.14
N VAL A 233 21.67 -24.05 8.68
CA VAL A 233 20.64 -23.80 9.68
C VAL A 233 21.28 -23.44 11.02
N SER A 234 20.48 -22.85 11.89
CA SER A 234 20.75 -22.52 13.28
C SER A 234 19.54 -22.91 14.12
N ALA A 235 19.52 -22.62 15.42
CA ALA A 235 18.34 -22.76 16.25
C ALA A 235 18.22 -21.61 17.27
N ASN A 236 17.02 -21.42 17.79
CA ASN A 236 16.62 -20.62 18.95
C ASN A 236 15.83 -21.53 19.91
N LEU A 237 15.32 -20.98 21.01
CA LEU A 237 14.69 -21.73 22.09
C LEU A 237 13.16 -21.80 21.96
N ASP A 238 12.53 -20.71 21.52
CA ASP A 238 11.10 -20.58 21.34
C ASP A 238 10.69 -20.72 19.87
N ASN A 239 9.37 -20.72 19.62
CA ASN A 239 8.78 -20.98 18.30
C ASN A 239 8.42 -19.70 17.56
N LEU A 240 8.92 -18.55 18.02
CA LEU A 240 8.74 -17.24 17.41
C LEU A 240 10.08 -16.79 16.83
N GLU A 241 10.03 -16.19 15.65
CA GLU A 241 11.23 -15.84 14.89
C GLU A 241 11.36 -14.32 14.71
N GLY A 242 12.58 -13.86 14.53
CA GLY A 242 12.94 -12.46 14.27
C GLY A 242 12.67 -11.98 12.83
N GLY A 243 11.72 -12.59 12.13
CA GLY A 243 11.47 -12.32 10.71
C GLY A 243 11.02 -10.87 10.41
N LEU A 244 10.37 -10.19 11.37
CA LEU A 244 10.01 -8.79 11.19
C LEU A 244 11.21 -7.83 11.27
N ASP A 245 12.21 -8.13 12.10
CA ASP A 245 13.48 -7.38 12.13
C ASP A 245 14.19 -7.49 10.77
N ALA A 246 14.25 -8.71 10.26
CA ALA A 246 14.85 -9.01 8.98
C ALA A 246 14.12 -8.31 7.82
N LEU A 247 12.78 -8.36 7.82
CA LEU A 247 11.96 -7.66 6.83
C LEU A 247 12.19 -6.14 6.89
N MET A 248 12.24 -5.54 8.09
CA MET A 248 12.53 -4.12 8.23
C MET A 248 13.86 -3.75 7.57
N GLN A 249 14.92 -4.51 7.84
CA GLN A 249 16.24 -4.26 7.25
C GLN A 249 16.22 -4.42 5.72
N VAL A 250 15.49 -5.40 5.18
CA VAL A 250 15.32 -5.57 3.72
C VAL A 250 14.61 -4.35 3.08
N LEU A 251 13.70 -3.70 3.80
CA LEU A 251 12.93 -2.57 3.28
C LEU A 251 13.67 -1.23 3.36
N VAL A 252 14.50 -1.03 4.39
CA VAL A 252 15.20 0.23 4.67
C VAL A 252 16.63 0.29 4.11
N CYS A 253 17.25 -0.86 3.84
CA CYS A 253 18.61 -0.94 3.31
C CYS A 253 18.67 -1.02 1.78
N GLY A 254 17.89 -0.19 1.07
CA GLY A 254 17.66 -0.35 -0.36
C GLY A 254 18.91 -0.50 -1.23
N ASP A 255 19.93 0.33 -0.99
CA ASP A 255 21.19 0.29 -1.73
C ASP A 255 21.98 -1.01 -1.50
N ARG A 256 21.97 -1.51 -0.26
CA ARG A 256 22.69 -2.74 0.13
C ARG A 256 21.97 -3.98 -0.41
N ILE A 257 20.65 -3.99 -0.35
CA ILE A 257 19.81 -5.04 -0.92
C ILE A 257 19.89 -5.04 -2.45
N GLY A 258 20.00 -3.86 -3.06
CA GLY A 258 20.12 -3.67 -4.51
C GLY A 258 18.78 -3.57 -5.25
N TRP A 259 17.74 -3.02 -4.59
CA TRP A 259 16.45 -2.78 -5.25
C TRP A 259 16.63 -1.88 -6.47
N GLY A 260 15.98 -2.23 -7.58
CA GLY A 260 15.95 -1.38 -8.76
C GLY A 260 14.90 -0.28 -8.62
N GLU A 261 15.15 0.87 -9.25
CA GLU A 261 14.23 2.01 -9.21
C GLU A 261 12.88 1.66 -9.86
N ASN A 262 12.90 1.22 -11.12
CA ASN A 262 11.69 0.92 -11.89
C ASN A 262 11.41 -0.59 -11.99
N THR A 263 11.41 -1.28 -10.85
CA THR A 263 11.15 -2.74 -10.80
C THR A 263 9.93 -3.05 -9.95
N ARG A 264 9.29 -4.18 -10.23
CA ARG A 264 8.36 -4.79 -9.28
C ARG A 264 9.18 -5.42 -8.17
N LYS A 265 9.03 -4.92 -6.94
CA LYS A 265 9.75 -5.41 -5.76
C LYS A 265 8.86 -6.42 -5.02
N ILE A 266 9.32 -7.66 -4.85
CA ILE A 266 8.63 -8.73 -4.11
C ILE A 266 9.57 -9.27 -3.05
N VAL A 267 9.10 -9.33 -1.80
CA VAL A 267 9.78 -10.06 -0.72
C VAL A 267 8.97 -11.31 -0.43
N ILE A 268 9.61 -12.47 -0.46
CA ILE A 268 9.02 -13.72 0.03
C ILE A 268 9.60 -13.97 1.42
N LEU A 269 8.79 -13.81 2.46
CA LEU A 269 9.14 -14.22 3.82
C LEU A 269 8.68 -15.67 4.00
N ALA A 270 9.63 -16.59 4.13
CA ALA A 270 9.38 -18.02 4.29
C ALA A 270 9.79 -18.47 5.69
N THR A 271 8.83 -18.96 6.47
CA THR A 271 9.00 -19.49 7.84
C THR A 271 7.88 -20.49 8.14
N ASN A 272 8.15 -21.43 9.05
CA ASN A 272 7.16 -22.32 9.64
C ASN A 272 6.83 -21.95 11.10
N GLY A 273 7.48 -20.92 11.65
CA GLY A 273 7.25 -20.37 12.98
C GLY A 273 6.34 -19.14 12.98
N TYR A 274 5.98 -18.67 14.18
CA TYR A 274 5.35 -17.36 14.35
C TYR A 274 6.42 -16.25 14.33
N LEU A 275 6.01 -14.97 14.29
CA LEU A 275 6.96 -13.86 14.30
C LEU A 275 6.85 -13.06 15.58
N HIS A 276 8.00 -12.71 16.16
CA HIS A 276 8.06 -11.70 17.20
C HIS A 276 7.64 -10.32 16.68
N MET A 277 7.02 -9.53 17.55
CA MET A 277 6.55 -8.18 17.27
C MET A 277 6.99 -7.19 18.34
N ALA A 278 6.87 -5.89 18.06
CA ALA A 278 7.14 -4.83 19.03
C ALA A 278 6.49 -5.11 20.40
N GLY A 279 7.29 -5.01 21.45
CA GLY A 279 6.96 -5.37 22.82
C GLY A 279 7.61 -6.66 23.29
N ASP A 280 7.87 -7.62 22.39
CA ASP A 280 8.42 -8.92 22.78
C ASP A 280 9.87 -8.82 23.26
N GLY A 281 10.66 -7.89 22.69
CA GLY A 281 12.05 -7.65 23.07
C GLY A 281 12.23 -7.23 24.53
N ILE A 282 11.16 -6.74 25.19
CA ILE A 282 11.18 -6.40 26.62
C ILE A 282 11.57 -7.61 27.48
N LEU A 283 11.22 -8.84 27.06
CA LEU A 283 11.60 -10.06 27.76
C LEU A 283 13.13 -10.26 27.83
N ALA A 284 13.85 -9.75 26.84
CA ALA A 284 15.32 -9.75 26.78
C ALA A 284 15.96 -8.43 27.27
N GLY A 285 15.17 -7.52 27.85
CA GLY A 285 15.64 -6.20 28.28
C GLY A 285 15.86 -5.20 27.14
N ILE A 286 15.42 -5.52 25.92
CA ILE A 286 15.54 -4.66 24.75
C ILE A 286 14.32 -3.73 24.71
N THR A 287 14.55 -2.47 25.07
CA THR A 287 13.48 -1.48 25.29
C THR A 287 13.50 -0.32 24.29
N GLU A 288 14.57 -0.18 23.50
CA GLU A 288 14.66 0.84 22.48
C GLU A 288 13.79 0.44 21.28
N ARG A 289 12.86 1.30 20.88
CA ARG A 289 11.96 1.01 19.76
C ARG A 289 12.73 0.97 18.45
N ASN A 290 12.36 0.06 17.54
CA ASN A 290 12.90 0.01 16.17
C ASN A 290 12.87 1.39 15.48
N ASP A 291 14.04 1.87 15.04
CA ASP A 291 14.20 3.22 14.49
C ASP A 291 13.84 3.33 12.99
N LYS A 292 13.58 2.19 12.34
CA LYS A 292 13.29 2.06 10.90
C LYS A 292 14.45 2.57 10.03
N GLN A 293 15.69 2.41 10.48
CA GLN A 293 16.90 2.75 9.73
C GLN A 293 17.69 1.50 9.34
N CYS A 294 18.60 1.69 8.38
CA CYS A 294 19.48 0.62 7.92
C CYS A 294 20.66 0.43 8.85
N HIS A 295 20.81 -0.79 9.36
CA HIS A 295 21.85 -1.20 10.31
C HIS A 295 22.56 -2.47 9.84
N LEU A 296 22.90 -2.54 8.56
CA LEU A 296 23.69 -3.65 8.00
C LEU A 296 25.18 -3.33 8.03
N SER A 297 25.97 -4.28 8.55
CA SER A 297 27.42 -4.28 8.43
C SER A 297 27.86 -4.44 6.97
N GLN A 298 29.15 -4.23 6.68
CA GLN A 298 29.69 -4.45 5.33
C GLN A 298 29.49 -5.90 4.86
N ASP A 299 29.50 -6.85 5.79
CA ASP A 299 29.28 -8.28 5.53
C ASP A 299 27.78 -8.66 5.47
N GLY A 300 26.88 -7.69 5.65
CA GLY A 300 25.43 -7.89 5.54
C GLY A 300 24.76 -8.36 6.84
N GLU A 301 25.43 -8.30 7.99
CA GLU A 301 24.85 -8.69 9.28
C GLU A 301 24.11 -7.51 9.94
N TYR A 302 22.95 -7.78 10.55
CA TYR A 302 22.18 -6.77 11.26
C TYR A 302 22.82 -6.44 12.62
N THR A 303 23.42 -5.25 12.72
CA THR A 303 24.14 -4.81 13.91
C THR A 303 23.22 -4.27 15.02
N GLY A 304 21.98 -3.91 14.69
CA GLY A 304 20.99 -3.40 15.64
C GLY A 304 20.21 -4.48 16.40
N THR A 305 20.55 -5.77 16.21
CA THR A 305 19.73 -6.90 16.69
C THR A 305 19.45 -6.91 18.20
N LEU A 306 20.44 -6.53 19.03
CA LEU A 306 20.28 -6.42 20.49
C LEU A 306 20.06 -4.99 20.98
N GLN A 307 20.08 -4.00 20.08
CA GLN A 307 19.85 -2.62 20.44
C GLN A 307 18.35 -2.27 20.36
N TYR A 308 17.72 -2.64 19.25
CA TYR A 308 16.33 -2.28 18.96
C TYR A 308 15.39 -3.46 19.17
N ASP A 309 14.21 -3.19 19.72
CA ASP A 309 13.08 -4.09 19.78
C ASP A 309 12.61 -4.45 18.36
N TYR A 310 11.84 -5.55 18.24
CA TYR A 310 11.20 -5.93 17.00
C TYR A 310 10.27 -4.81 16.51
N PRO A 311 10.07 -4.64 15.19
CA PRO A 311 9.16 -3.64 14.68
C PRO A 311 7.70 -4.10 14.83
N SER A 312 6.78 -3.14 14.94
CA SER A 312 5.34 -3.43 14.87
C SER A 312 4.88 -3.64 13.43
N LEU A 313 3.75 -4.33 13.25
CA LEU A 313 3.11 -4.47 11.93
C LEU A 313 2.80 -3.12 11.28
N GLU A 314 2.46 -2.12 12.09
CA GLU A 314 2.20 -0.76 11.63
C GLU A 314 3.46 -0.08 11.08
N GLU A 315 4.60 -0.26 11.74
CA GLU A 315 5.88 0.26 11.26
C GLU A 315 6.31 -0.40 9.96
N ILE A 316 6.19 -1.72 9.87
CA ILE A 316 6.44 -2.47 8.62
C ILE A 316 5.54 -1.95 7.51
N TYR A 317 4.23 -1.78 7.76
CA TYR A 317 3.29 -1.25 6.79
C TYR A 317 3.68 0.16 6.31
N ARG A 318 4.02 1.07 7.22
CA ARG A 318 4.43 2.44 6.86
C ARG A 318 5.70 2.46 6.03
N VAL A 319 6.68 1.62 6.34
CA VAL A 319 7.91 1.50 5.56
C VAL A 319 7.62 0.88 4.20
N LEU A 320 6.84 -0.20 4.13
CA LEU A 320 6.40 -0.82 2.87
C LEU A 320 5.71 0.17 1.92
N VAL A 321 4.86 1.06 2.44
CA VAL A 321 4.20 2.09 1.61
C VAL A 321 5.22 3.09 1.05
N LYS A 322 6.26 3.43 1.83
CA LYS A 322 7.31 4.38 1.41
C LYS A 322 8.33 3.76 0.46
N SER A 323 8.69 2.49 0.64
CA SER A 323 9.73 1.80 -0.16
C SER A 323 9.24 1.30 -1.54
N LYS A 324 8.01 1.64 -1.95
CA LYS A 324 7.42 1.26 -3.26
C LYS A 324 7.99 2.07 -4.42
N THR A 325 8.40 3.31 -4.19
CA THR A 325 9.16 4.15 -5.13
C THR A 325 10.62 3.72 -5.12
#